data_AF-A0A937Q2T8-F1
#
_entry.id   AF-A0A937Q2T8-F1
#
_cell.length_a   1.000
_cell.length_b   1.000
_cell.length_c   1.000
_cell.angle_alpha   90.00
_cell.angle_beta   90.00
_cell.angle_gamma   90.00
#
_symmetry.space_group_name_H-M   'P 1'
#
loop_
_entity.id
_entity.type
_entity.pdbx_description
1 polymer ?
#
loop_
_entity_poly.entity_id
_entity_poly.type
_entity_poly.pdbx_seq_one_letter_code
_entity_poly.pdbx_strand_id
1 'polypeptide(L)'
;MKNAAALLTVITALSNSLFADSWARPVEKDYFSQNKGFVAHVTPAKDGAKTKLEMFQIKNAERIPLWQCTLGNEGAPQYIFLTDDGRYVATVNENNDRVHGGMGDYVVAFYNKTGLIKNYSLEQILHYTGPPNRLYISKELRHLVSRSVSGRSWALMPMFFDRQNDKLYFCVWLYYGKYFLAWDPTTGAEVKVTDDLKNRWNNKGRIWALAEGMKSRSYGKAVEFLLNLKRPEDRKVIESLLTAEAKFYTQPVHDWNSKNKTLLRLNSSSPKRATAERALARWDGKLTENKDRSQKYYYLGTVSGTIHLPEAPGPDGTHLCLYLVPGDSIPDDWHKSVPVHRVTEYFWKYSFHNTEWPGKDIPFRIQGVTPGTYTLKAVWDKAAPHTFADDYIKAPPQQGDYESTSAPTITVRAGEKVENIKTDCTHKVRNGTD
;
A
#
# COMPACT_ATOMS: atom_id res chain seq x y z
N MET A 1 -16.22 43.05 3.62
CA MET A 1 -15.02 42.64 2.85
C MET A 1 -13.71 42.74 3.62
N LYS A 2 -13.44 43.80 4.40
CA LYS A 2 -12.17 43.95 5.16
C LYS A 2 -11.92 42.83 6.21
N ASN A 3 -12.97 42.25 6.79
CA ASN A 3 -12.82 41.20 7.81
C ASN A 3 -12.50 39.80 7.22
N ALA A 4 -12.81 39.57 5.94
CA ALA A 4 -12.49 38.30 5.27
C ALA A 4 -11.00 38.18 4.94
N ALA A 5 -10.35 39.30 4.60
CA ALA A 5 -8.92 39.34 4.32
C ALA A 5 -8.07 39.07 5.59
N ALA A 6 -8.46 39.61 6.74
CA ALA A 6 -7.77 39.38 8.00
C ALA A 6 -7.85 37.90 8.46
N LEU A 7 -9.01 37.26 8.27
CA LEU A 7 -9.21 35.85 8.61
C LEU A 7 -8.35 34.92 7.73
N LEU A 8 -8.22 35.22 6.43
CA LEU A 8 -7.40 34.44 5.52
C LEU A 8 -5.91 34.51 5.88
N THR A 9 -5.40 35.70 6.25
CA THR A 9 -4.00 35.90 6.66
C THR A 9 -3.67 35.15 7.96
N VAL A 10 -4.60 35.11 8.92
CA VAL A 10 -4.44 34.36 10.17
C VAL A 10 -4.45 32.85 9.92
N ILE A 11 -5.29 32.36 9.01
CA ILE A 11 -5.29 30.94 8.61
C ILE A 11 -3.97 30.55 7.94
N THR A 12 -3.39 31.41 7.08
CA THR A 12 -2.08 31.16 6.48
C THR A 12 -0.91 31.28 7.46
N ALA A 13 -1.02 32.10 8.50
CA ALA A 13 0.03 32.28 9.50
C ALA A 13 -0.01 31.21 10.61
N LEU A 14 -1.18 30.66 10.91
CA LEU A 14 -1.38 29.62 11.93
C LEU A 14 -1.46 28.19 11.36
N SER A 15 -1.56 28.05 10.03
CA SER A 15 -1.29 26.76 9.40
C SER A 15 0.22 26.52 9.46
N ASN A 16 0.67 25.95 10.58
CA ASN A 16 1.89 25.16 10.63
C ASN A 16 1.94 24.37 9.34
N SER A 17 2.95 24.65 8.51
CA SER A 17 3.20 24.03 7.21
C SER A 17 2.57 22.65 7.19
N LEU A 18 1.39 22.53 6.58
CA LEU A 18 0.83 21.22 6.29
C LEU A 18 1.85 20.62 5.34
N PHE A 19 2.76 19.80 5.88
CA PHE A 19 3.76 19.10 5.12
C PHE A 19 3.00 18.09 4.25
N ALA A 20 2.42 18.59 3.16
CA ALA A 20 2.05 17.79 2.02
C ALA A 20 3.28 16.93 1.69
N ASP A 21 3.09 15.60 1.67
CA ASP A 21 4.10 14.56 1.39
C ASP A 21 5.55 15.10 1.44
N SER A 22 6.06 15.38 2.64
CA SER A 22 7.46 15.78 2.74
C SER A 22 8.31 14.58 2.39
N TRP A 23 9.05 14.69 1.29
CA TRP A 23 10.01 13.68 0.90
C TRP A 23 11.04 13.56 2.01
N ALA A 24 11.22 12.35 2.54
CA ALA A 24 12.35 12.06 3.41
C ALA A 24 13.61 12.57 2.70
N ARG A 25 14.35 13.46 3.37
CA ARG A 25 15.60 14.00 2.81
C ARG A 25 16.49 12.83 2.39
N PRO A 26 17.19 12.92 1.26
CA PRO A 26 18.21 11.95 0.92
C PRO A 26 19.15 11.75 2.11
N VAL A 27 19.38 10.50 2.49
CA VAL A 27 20.31 10.11 3.56
C VAL A 27 21.37 9.19 2.98
N GLU A 28 22.53 9.17 3.62
CA GLU A 28 23.56 8.18 3.33
C GLU A 28 23.00 6.76 3.47
N LYS A 29 23.36 5.87 2.55
CA LYS A 29 22.79 4.53 2.52
C LYS A 29 23.71 3.53 1.83
N ASP A 30 23.73 2.33 2.38
CA ASP A 30 24.40 1.17 1.80
C ASP A 30 23.41 0.30 1.01
N TYR A 31 23.89 -0.20 -0.13
CA TYR A 31 23.19 -1.16 -0.98
C TYR A 31 24.08 -2.37 -1.20
N PHE A 32 23.58 -3.57 -0.95
CA PHE A 32 24.35 -4.80 -1.06
C PHE A 32 24.03 -5.55 -2.36
N SER A 33 25.06 -6.18 -2.93
CA SER A 33 24.92 -7.19 -3.99
C SER A 33 24.14 -8.41 -3.50
N GLN A 34 23.64 -9.23 -4.42
CA GLN A 34 22.82 -10.39 -4.08
C GLN A 34 23.59 -11.42 -3.26
N ASN A 35 24.87 -11.64 -3.59
CA ASN A 35 25.76 -12.50 -2.82
C ASN A 35 26.32 -11.84 -1.54
N LYS A 36 25.98 -10.57 -1.27
CA LYS A 36 26.49 -9.75 -0.16
C LYS A 36 28.01 -9.60 -0.12
N GLY A 37 28.73 -9.92 -1.20
CA GLY A 37 30.19 -9.79 -1.31
C GLY A 37 30.64 -8.37 -1.68
N PHE A 38 29.70 -7.51 -2.08
CA PHE A 38 29.95 -6.13 -2.49
C PHE A 38 28.89 -5.20 -1.93
N VAL A 39 29.28 -3.97 -1.61
CA VAL A 39 28.41 -2.90 -1.12
C VAL A 39 28.72 -1.59 -1.82
N ALA A 40 27.68 -0.87 -2.23
CA ALA A 40 27.76 0.51 -2.70
C ALA A 40 27.25 1.42 -1.59
N HIS A 41 28.12 2.34 -1.15
CA HIS A 41 27.77 3.42 -0.25
C HIS A 41 27.43 4.66 -1.08
N VAL A 42 26.29 5.28 -0.77
CA VAL A 42 25.84 6.50 -1.45
C VAL A 42 25.84 7.65 -0.47
N THR A 43 26.53 8.73 -0.84
CA THR A 43 26.50 10.01 -0.12
C THR A 43 25.70 11.01 -0.95
N PRO A 44 24.52 11.47 -0.49
CA PRO A 44 23.73 12.48 -1.20
C PRO A 44 24.47 13.81 -1.36
N ALA A 45 24.06 14.64 -2.32
CA ALA A 45 24.60 15.98 -2.47
C ALA A 45 24.42 16.81 -1.19
N LYS A 46 25.46 17.57 -0.84
CA LYS A 46 25.48 18.46 0.33
C LYS A 46 26.46 19.60 0.10
N ASP A 47 26.08 20.83 0.44
CA ASP A 47 26.95 22.01 0.41
C ASP A 47 27.64 22.24 -0.95
N GLY A 48 26.91 22.00 -2.05
CA GLY A 48 27.41 22.12 -3.43
C GLY A 48 28.20 20.91 -3.95
N ALA A 49 28.51 19.93 -3.09
CA ALA A 49 29.05 18.65 -3.53
C ALA A 49 27.97 17.81 -4.21
N LYS A 50 28.32 17.14 -5.31
CA LYS A 50 27.42 16.22 -6.02
C LYS A 50 27.27 14.89 -5.29
N THR A 51 26.18 14.18 -5.54
CA THR A 51 25.96 12.82 -5.03
C THR A 51 27.11 11.89 -5.44
N LYS A 52 27.66 11.17 -4.47
CA LYS A 52 28.79 10.26 -4.64
C LYS A 52 28.34 8.82 -4.45
N LEU A 53 28.91 7.92 -5.24
CA LEU A 53 28.82 6.47 -5.06
C LEU A 53 30.22 5.90 -4.84
N GLU A 54 30.38 5.10 -3.80
CA GLU A 54 31.62 4.40 -3.45
C GLU A 54 31.35 2.89 -3.40
N MET A 55 32.10 2.13 -4.18
CA MET A 55 31.99 0.67 -4.26
C MET A 55 33.07 0.00 -3.40
N PHE A 56 32.66 -0.97 -2.60
CA PHE A 56 33.53 -1.76 -1.75
C PHE A 56 33.31 -3.26 -1.97
N GLN A 57 34.40 -4.03 -1.87
CA GLN A 57 34.34 -5.48 -1.65
C GLN A 57 34.26 -5.75 -0.15
N ILE A 58 33.43 -6.71 0.24
CA ILE A 58 33.35 -7.18 1.62
C ILE A 58 34.21 -8.44 1.74
N LYS A 59 35.26 -8.39 2.56
CA LYS A 59 36.07 -9.55 2.94
C LYS A 59 36.26 -9.54 4.45
N ASN A 60 35.97 -10.66 5.12
CA ASN A 60 36.12 -10.79 6.58
C ASN A 60 35.44 -9.64 7.36
N ALA A 61 34.24 -9.23 6.92
CA ALA A 61 33.48 -8.08 7.44
C ALA A 61 34.13 -6.69 7.25
N GLU A 62 35.28 -6.60 6.58
CA GLU A 62 35.92 -5.33 6.23
C GLU A 62 35.48 -4.84 4.84
N ARG A 63 35.43 -3.51 4.67
CA ARG A 63 35.16 -2.84 3.40
C ARG A 63 36.47 -2.50 2.71
N ILE A 64 36.77 -3.18 1.60
CA ILE A 64 37.93 -2.90 0.75
C ILE A 64 37.47 -1.99 -0.39
N PRO A 65 37.95 -0.74 -0.48
CA PRO A 65 37.55 0.17 -1.56
C PRO A 65 37.93 -0.40 -2.94
N LEU A 66 36.99 -0.34 -3.90
CA LEU A 66 37.24 -0.75 -5.28
C LEU A 66 37.30 0.44 -6.22
N TRP A 67 36.27 1.28 -6.22
CA TRP A 67 36.16 2.45 -7.08
C TRP A 67 35.08 3.40 -6.56
N GLN A 68 35.06 4.63 -7.08
CA GLN A 68 34.07 5.63 -6.75
C GLN A 68 33.71 6.43 -7.99
N CYS A 69 32.49 6.99 -8.04
CA CYS A 69 32.08 7.92 -9.08
C CYS A 69 31.06 8.94 -8.55
N THR A 70 30.80 9.97 -9.35
CA THR A 70 29.70 10.92 -9.13
C THR A 70 28.45 10.44 -9.85
N LEU A 71 27.30 10.48 -9.19
CA LEU A 71 26.00 10.15 -9.81
C LEU A 71 25.47 11.32 -10.65
N GLY A 72 24.52 11.02 -11.53
CA GLY A 72 24.06 11.98 -12.54
C GLY A 72 23.21 13.09 -11.95
N ASN A 73 22.45 12.79 -10.90
CA ASN A 73 21.58 13.74 -10.22
C ASN A 73 22.10 14.17 -8.84
N GLU A 74 21.61 15.34 -8.39
CA GLU A 74 21.89 15.92 -7.07
C GLU A 74 21.21 15.14 -5.92
N GLY A 75 20.14 14.38 -6.18
CA GLY A 75 19.52 13.53 -5.18
C GLY A 75 20.12 12.12 -5.12
N ALA A 76 19.88 11.42 -4.01
CA ALA A 76 20.21 10.00 -3.92
C ALA A 76 19.26 9.15 -4.78
N PRO A 77 19.75 8.12 -5.49
CA PRO A 77 18.91 7.12 -6.11
C PRO A 77 18.01 6.46 -5.09
N GLN A 78 16.78 6.20 -5.50
CA GLN A 78 15.84 5.50 -4.64
C GLN A 78 16.25 4.03 -4.45
N TYR A 79 16.74 3.40 -5.52
CA TYR A 79 17.23 2.04 -5.51
C TYR A 79 18.53 1.93 -6.30
N ILE A 80 19.39 1.04 -5.82
CA ILE A 80 20.63 0.65 -6.48
C ILE A 80 20.67 -0.87 -6.52
N PHE A 81 21.09 -1.40 -7.65
CA PHE A 81 21.39 -2.81 -7.88
C PHE A 81 22.87 -2.93 -8.22
N LEU A 82 23.53 -3.96 -7.70
CA LEU A 82 24.95 -4.23 -7.92
C LEU A 82 25.11 -5.58 -8.58
N THR A 83 26.11 -5.70 -9.45
CA THR A 83 26.57 -7.02 -9.88
C THR A 83 27.32 -7.73 -8.77
N ASP A 84 27.25 -9.06 -8.77
CA ASP A 84 27.92 -9.93 -7.78
C ASP A 84 29.45 -9.97 -7.93
N ASP A 85 30.02 -9.17 -8.85
CA ASP A 85 31.45 -8.94 -9.02
C ASP A 85 31.86 -7.47 -8.77
N GLY A 86 30.91 -6.62 -8.36
CA GLY A 86 31.14 -5.20 -8.05
C GLY A 86 31.57 -4.33 -9.22
N ARG A 87 31.50 -4.81 -10.47
CA ARG A 87 31.97 -4.06 -11.65
C ARG A 87 30.95 -3.04 -12.16
N TYR A 88 29.66 -3.33 -12.01
CA TYR A 88 28.59 -2.50 -12.55
C TYR A 88 27.53 -2.21 -11.50
N VAL A 89 26.94 -1.03 -11.66
CA VAL A 89 25.84 -0.54 -10.83
C VAL A 89 24.72 -0.08 -11.74
N ALA A 90 23.49 -0.46 -11.41
CA ALA A 90 22.28 0.14 -11.98
C ALA A 90 21.57 0.95 -10.91
N THR A 91 21.32 2.22 -11.18
CA THR A 91 20.49 3.08 -10.34
C THR A 91 19.10 3.19 -10.94
N VAL A 92 18.12 3.34 -10.05
CA VAL A 92 16.71 3.45 -10.41
C VAL A 92 16.11 4.64 -9.68
N ASN A 93 15.52 5.54 -10.47
CA ASN A 93 14.87 6.77 -10.02
C ASN A 93 15.83 7.66 -9.22
N GLU A 94 16.84 8.22 -9.88
CA GLU A 94 17.69 9.23 -9.24
C GLU A 94 16.87 10.51 -9.03
N ASN A 95 16.62 10.87 -7.78
CA ASN A 95 15.82 12.03 -7.45
C ASN A 95 16.55 13.30 -7.92
N ASN A 96 15.82 14.25 -8.51
CA ASN A 96 16.38 15.56 -8.87
C ASN A 96 15.55 16.64 -8.18
N ASP A 97 16.22 17.56 -7.48
CA ASP A 97 15.62 18.62 -6.68
C ASP A 97 14.70 19.56 -7.49
N ARG A 98 14.74 19.51 -8.82
CA ARG A 98 14.00 20.43 -9.71
C ARG A 98 12.87 19.79 -10.51
N VAL A 99 12.71 18.47 -10.49
CA VAL A 99 11.66 17.78 -11.27
C VAL A 99 10.98 16.72 -10.41
N HIS A 100 9.94 17.13 -9.71
CA HIS A 100 9.05 16.25 -8.95
C HIS A 100 8.53 15.09 -9.83
N GLY A 101 8.55 13.85 -9.31
CA GLY A 101 7.77 12.74 -9.89
C GLY A 101 8.53 11.52 -10.40
N GLY A 102 9.87 11.49 -10.37
CA GLY A 102 10.63 10.37 -10.94
C GLY A 102 10.54 10.28 -12.47
N MET A 103 10.50 11.43 -13.13
CA MET A 103 10.48 11.60 -14.59
C MET A 103 11.61 12.52 -15.05
N GLY A 104 12.81 12.31 -14.50
CA GLY A 104 14.03 12.97 -14.97
C GLY A 104 14.75 12.13 -16.02
N ASP A 105 15.93 12.57 -16.41
CA ASP A 105 16.77 11.84 -17.39
C ASP A 105 17.39 10.56 -16.81
N TYR A 106 17.32 10.36 -15.49
CA TYR A 106 17.96 9.27 -14.76
C TYR A 106 16.91 8.35 -14.10
N VAL A 107 15.95 7.88 -14.90
CA VAL A 107 14.98 6.85 -14.47
C VAL A 107 15.71 5.53 -14.30
N VAL A 108 16.54 5.14 -15.27
CA VAL A 108 17.52 4.06 -15.16
C VAL A 108 18.88 4.62 -15.55
N ALA A 109 19.93 4.35 -14.78
CA ALA A 109 21.29 4.67 -15.20
C ALA A 109 22.28 3.57 -14.80
N PHE A 110 23.32 3.42 -15.62
CA PHE A 110 24.36 2.40 -15.48
C PHE A 110 25.69 3.05 -15.21
N TYR A 111 26.43 2.52 -14.24
CA TYR A 111 27.72 3.04 -13.80
C TYR A 111 28.76 1.92 -13.70
N ASN A 112 30.02 2.29 -13.85
CA ASN A 112 31.18 1.47 -13.54
C ASN A 112 32.29 2.34 -12.93
N LYS A 113 33.51 1.79 -12.82
CA LYS A 113 34.70 2.51 -12.33
C LYS A 113 35.05 3.79 -13.10
N THR A 114 34.62 3.94 -14.36
CA THR A 114 34.87 5.16 -15.16
C THR A 114 33.75 6.20 -15.03
N GLY A 115 32.67 5.90 -14.30
CA GLY A 115 31.53 6.78 -14.10
C GLY A 115 30.29 6.30 -14.84
N LEU A 116 29.47 7.27 -15.30
CA LEU A 116 28.22 7.01 -16.01
C LEU A 116 28.50 6.37 -17.38
N ILE A 117 27.86 5.24 -17.64
CA ILE A 117 27.87 4.54 -18.93
C ILE A 117 26.72 5.08 -19.80
N LYS A 118 25.50 5.02 -19.27
CA LYS A 118 24.28 5.46 -19.96
C LYS A 118 23.17 5.71 -18.96
N ASN A 119 22.31 6.67 -19.25
CA ASN A 119 21.06 6.92 -18.54
C ASN A 119 19.87 6.93 -19.50
N TYR A 120 18.69 6.74 -18.93
CA TYR A 120 17.42 6.66 -19.64
C TYR A 120 16.35 7.45 -18.89
N SER A 121 15.65 8.32 -19.61
CA SER A 121 14.38 8.91 -19.18
C SER A 121 13.23 7.93 -19.37
N LEU A 122 12.08 8.19 -18.75
CA LEU A 122 10.90 7.34 -18.94
C LEU A 122 10.40 7.34 -20.39
N GLU A 123 10.49 8.48 -21.08
CA GLU A 123 10.13 8.65 -22.48
C GLU A 123 11.01 7.79 -23.38
N GLN A 124 12.32 7.76 -23.13
CA GLN A 124 13.26 6.92 -23.88
C GLN A 124 12.94 5.44 -23.70
N ILE A 125 12.72 5.01 -22.45
CA ILE A 125 12.39 3.61 -22.10
C ILE A 125 11.09 3.16 -22.77
N LEU A 126 10.10 4.06 -22.87
CA LEU A 126 8.79 3.75 -23.44
C LEU A 126 8.71 4.11 -24.93
N HIS A 127 9.83 4.47 -25.56
CA HIS A 127 9.92 4.92 -26.95
C HIS A 127 8.88 5.97 -27.34
N TYR A 128 8.57 6.87 -26.41
CA TYR A 128 7.58 7.91 -26.64
C TYR A 128 8.18 9.01 -27.52
N THR A 129 7.67 9.14 -28.74
CA THR A 129 8.12 10.14 -29.73
C THR A 129 7.20 11.37 -29.80
N GLY A 130 6.18 11.43 -28.96
CA GLY A 130 5.24 12.55 -28.93
C GLY A 130 5.90 13.84 -28.40
N PRO A 131 5.18 14.97 -28.45
CA PRO A 131 5.71 16.24 -27.97
C PRO A 131 6.07 16.15 -26.48
N PRO A 132 7.10 16.89 -26.01
CA PRO A 132 7.60 16.84 -24.62
C PRO A 132 6.63 17.46 -23.60
N ASN A 133 5.36 17.67 -23.96
CA ASN A 133 4.37 18.26 -23.07
C ASN A 133 3.95 17.24 -22.00
N ARG A 134 4.41 17.44 -20.77
CA ARG A 134 4.20 16.57 -19.60
C ARG A 134 2.74 16.15 -19.38
N LEU A 135 1.77 17.00 -19.70
CA LEU A 135 0.34 16.68 -19.57
C LEU A 135 -0.10 15.60 -20.58
N TYR A 136 0.39 15.65 -21.81
CA TYR A 136 0.08 14.67 -22.85
C TYR A 136 0.75 13.33 -22.59
N ILE A 137 2.05 13.36 -22.23
CA ILE A 137 2.81 12.17 -21.80
C ILE A 137 2.06 11.45 -20.66
N SER A 138 1.40 12.21 -19.76
CA SER A 138 0.63 11.63 -18.67
C SER A 138 -0.54 10.78 -19.09
N LYS A 139 -1.27 11.18 -20.13
CA LYS A 139 -2.47 10.46 -20.56
C LYS A 139 -2.07 9.21 -21.34
N GLU A 140 -1.07 9.34 -22.20
CA GLU A 140 -0.62 8.25 -23.06
C GLU A 140 0.12 7.18 -22.28
N LEU A 141 1.05 7.52 -21.38
CA LEU A 141 1.86 6.50 -20.67
C LEU A 141 1.18 5.92 -19.41
N ARG A 142 -0.01 6.41 -19.05
CA ARG A 142 -0.74 6.00 -17.83
C ARG A 142 -1.09 4.50 -17.79
N HIS A 143 -1.16 3.86 -18.96
CA HIS A 143 -1.42 2.43 -19.09
C HIS A 143 -0.15 1.57 -19.04
N LEU A 144 1.04 2.17 -19.02
CA LEU A 144 2.32 1.44 -18.99
C LEU A 144 2.99 1.52 -17.62
N VAL A 145 2.88 2.67 -16.94
CA VAL A 145 3.50 2.90 -15.63
C VAL A 145 2.59 3.66 -14.68
N SER A 146 2.70 3.31 -13.39
CA SER A 146 2.03 4.05 -12.31
C SER A 146 2.71 5.40 -12.17
N ARG A 147 1.95 6.48 -12.32
CA ARG A 147 2.44 7.81 -11.93
C ARG A 147 2.11 8.03 -10.47
N SER A 148 3.09 7.81 -9.60
CA SER A 148 3.10 8.40 -8.27
C SER A 148 4.00 9.63 -8.30
N VAL A 149 3.78 10.60 -7.40
CA VAL A 149 4.61 11.81 -7.22
C VAL A 149 6.10 11.54 -6.92
N SER A 150 6.52 10.28 -6.93
CA SER A 150 7.69 9.79 -6.23
C SER A 150 8.56 8.85 -7.05
N GLY A 151 8.11 8.43 -8.24
CA GLY A 151 8.73 7.33 -9.00
C GLY A 151 8.75 5.97 -8.27
N ARG A 152 8.44 5.89 -6.97
CA ARG A 152 8.59 4.67 -6.15
C ARG A 152 7.82 3.49 -6.73
N SER A 153 6.67 3.75 -7.32
CA SER A 153 5.71 2.70 -7.68
C SER A 153 6.21 1.73 -8.76
N TRP A 154 7.09 2.14 -9.68
CA TRP A 154 7.69 1.23 -10.66
C TRP A 154 8.93 0.51 -10.13
N ALA A 155 9.61 1.07 -9.13
CA ALA A 155 10.79 0.48 -8.52
C ALA A 155 10.48 -0.56 -7.41
N LEU A 156 9.20 -0.79 -7.14
CA LEU A 156 8.73 -1.88 -6.28
C LEU A 156 8.53 -3.21 -7.03
N MET A 157 9.00 -3.29 -8.27
CA MET A 157 8.81 -4.43 -9.18
C MET A 157 10.03 -5.36 -9.13
N PRO A 158 9.92 -6.61 -9.63
CA PRO A 158 11.09 -7.43 -9.87
C PRO A 158 12.09 -6.68 -10.76
N MET A 159 13.27 -6.41 -10.18
CA MET A 159 14.41 -5.78 -10.82
C MET A 159 15.66 -6.51 -10.35
N PHE A 160 16.51 -6.91 -11.28
CA PHE A 160 17.70 -7.69 -10.92
C PHE A 160 18.72 -7.72 -12.06
N PHE A 161 19.96 -8.04 -11.70
CA PHE A 161 20.95 -8.51 -12.65
C PHE A 161 20.77 -10.01 -12.94
N ASP A 162 21.04 -10.40 -14.19
CA ASP A 162 21.10 -11.79 -14.59
C ASP A 162 22.20 -12.01 -15.62
N ARG A 163 22.85 -13.18 -15.57
CA ARG A 163 23.91 -13.57 -16.50
C ARG A 163 23.46 -14.82 -17.28
N GLN A 164 23.57 -14.77 -18.59
CA GLN A 164 23.26 -15.89 -19.49
C GLN A 164 24.20 -15.86 -20.70
N ASN A 165 24.82 -17.00 -21.02
CA ASN A 165 25.75 -17.13 -22.16
C ASN A 165 26.81 -16.01 -22.16
N ASP A 166 27.44 -15.79 -21.00
CA ASP A 166 28.42 -14.73 -20.73
C ASP A 166 27.98 -13.28 -20.90
N LYS A 167 26.72 -13.05 -21.27
CA LYS A 167 26.11 -11.72 -21.31
C LYS A 167 25.49 -11.39 -19.97
N LEU A 168 25.62 -10.13 -19.58
CA LEU A 168 25.04 -9.57 -18.39
C LEU A 168 23.82 -8.71 -18.77
N TYR A 169 22.76 -8.82 -18.00
CA TYR A 169 21.51 -8.10 -18.22
C TYR A 169 21.07 -7.42 -16.94
N PHE A 170 20.63 -6.18 -17.03
CA PHE A 170 19.78 -5.56 -16.02
C PHE A 170 18.33 -5.65 -16.48
N CYS A 171 17.48 -6.29 -15.68
CA CYS A 171 16.12 -6.64 -16.05
C CYS A 171 15.14 -5.86 -15.18
N VAL A 172 14.09 -5.30 -15.78
CA VAL A 172 13.02 -4.59 -15.07
C VAL A 172 11.67 -5.08 -15.56
N TRP A 173 10.81 -5.54 -14.64
CA TRP A 173 9.42 -5.84 -14.99
C TRP A 173 8.53 -4.58 -14.92
N LEU A 174 7.81 -4.28 -16.00
CA LEU A 174 6.83 -3.20 -16.01
C LEU A 174 5.44 -3.70 -15.63
N TYR A 175 4.92 -3.20 -14.51
CA TYR A 175 3.67 -3.70 -13.94
C TYR A 175 2.43 -3.59 -14.83
N TYR A 176 2.17 -2.41 -15.41
CA TYR A 176 0.96 -2.26 -16.23
C TYR A 176 1.17 -2.80 -17.64
N GLY A 177 2.38 -2.67 -18.19
CA GLY A 177 2.75 -3.28 -19.47
C GLY A 177 2.77 -4.80 -19.43
N LYS A 178 3.05 -5.40 -18.27
CA LYS A 178 3.19 -6.85 -18.05
C LYS A 178 4.29 -7.51 -18.89
N TYR A 179 5.38 -6.78 -19.17
CA TYR A 179 6.55 -7.29 -19.89
C TYR A 179 7.85 -6.88 -19.20
N PHE A 180 8.94 -7.55 -19.58
CA PHE A 180 10.29 -7.20 -19.15
C PHE A 180 10.92 -6.22 -20.12
N LEU A 181 11.62 -5.24 -19.55
CA LEU A 181 12.64 -4.46 -20.22
C LEU A 181 14.01 -4.96 -19.79
N ALA A 182 15.00 -4.82 -20.67
CA ALA A 182 16.36 -5.23 -20.36
C ALA A 182 17.39 -4.35 -21.04
N TRP A 183 18.55 -4.22 -20.38
CA TRP A 183 19.73 -3.54 -20.89
C TRP A 183 20.98 -4.38 -20.65
N ASP A 184 21.96 -4.23 -21.52
CA ASP A 184 23.34 -4.64 -21.27
C ASP A 184 24.01 -3.53 -20.45
N PRO A 185 24.31 -3.74 -19.16
CA PRO A 185 24.88 -2.69 -18.31
C PRO A 185 26.33 -2.35 -18.69
N THR A 186 26.99 -3.15 -19.54
CA THR A 186 28.36 -2.87 -19.97
C THR A 186 28.44 -1.79 -21.03
N THR A 187 27.41 -1.68 -21.87
CA THR A 187 27.27 -0.69 -22.95
C THR A 187 26.15 0.31 -22.67
N GLY A 188 25.27 -0.02 -21.74
CA GLY A 188 24.00 0.66 -21.50
C GLY A 188 22.93 0.34 -22.55
N ALA A 189 23.23 -0.43 -23.61
CA ALA A 189 22.30 -0.62 -24.72
C ALA A 189 21.07 -1.46 -24.32
N GLU A 190 19.92 -1.15 -24.91
CA GLU A 190 18.71 -1.95 -24.75
C GLU A 190 18.86 -3.33 -25.39
N VAL A 191 18.25 -4.33 -24.75
CA VAL A 191 18.28 -5.72 -25.18
C VAL A 191 16.87 -6.16 -25.55
N LYS A 192 16.73 -6.69 -26.77
CA LYS A 192 15.50 -7.37 -27.19
C LYS A 192 15.30 -8.64 -26.35
N VAL A 193 14.17 -8.68 -25.64
CA VAL A 193 13.80 -9.83 -24.80
C VAL A 193 13.31 -10.98 -25.66
N THR A 194 14.07 -12.06 -25.74
CA THR A 194 13.67 -13.31 -26.38
C THR A 194 12.74 -14.12 -25.47
N ASP A 195 12.05 -15.13 -26.03
CA ASP A 195 11.19 -16.00 -25.23
C ASP A 195 11.95 -16.79 -24.15
N ASP A 196 13.18 -17.22 -24.45
CA ASP A 196 14.05 -17.90 -23.49
C ASP A 196 14.40 -16.98 -22.31
N LEU A 197 14.80 -15.74 -22.60
CA LEU A 197 15.09 -14.73 -21.57
C LEU A 197 13.84 -14.45 -20.73
N LYS A 198 12.70 -14.24 -21.40
CA LYS A 198 11.40 -14.01 -20.75
C LYS A 198 11.02 -15.15 -19.82
N ASN A 199 11.14 -16.41 -20.25
CA ASN A 199 10.82 -17.58 -19.43
C ASN A 199 11.72 -17.69 -18.20
N ARG A 200 13.03 -17.47 -18.40
CA ARG A 200 14.00 -17.43 -17.30
C ARG A 200 13.70 -16.32 -16.30
N TRP A 201 13.42 -15.11 -16.77
CA TRP A 201 13.14 -13.96 -15.91
C TRP A 201 11.77 -14.05 -15.24
N ASN A 202 10.78 -14.68 -15.88
CA ASN A 202 9.53 -15.05 -15.24
C ASN A 202 9.77 -15.94 -14.01
N ASN A 203 10.65 -16.94 -14.11
CA ASN A 203 11.02 -17.78 -12.97
C ASN A 203 11.70 -16.98 -11.85
N LYS A 204 12.67 -16.11 -12.19
CA LYS A 204 13.34 -15.25 -11.19
C LYS A 204 12.36 -14.27 -10.53
N GLY A 205 11.54 -13.59 -11.31
CA GLY A 205 10.52 -12.67 -10.82
C GLY A 205 9.48 -13.37 -9.94
N ARG A 206 9.16 -14.63 -10.23
CA ARG A 206 8.27 -15.45 -9.39
C ARG A 206 8.90 -15.74 -8.04
N ILE A 207 10.18 -16.13 -8.01
CA ILE A 207 10.93 -16.33 -6.76
C ILE A 207 10.90 -15.05 -5.91
N TRP A 208 11.20 -13.90 -6.52
CA TRP A 208 11.09 -12.60 -5.84
C TRP A 208 9.68 -12.34 -5.31
N ALA A 209 8.65 -12.55 -6.12
CA ALA A 209 7.27 -12.28 -5.75
C ALA A 209 6.87 -13.09 -4.51
N LEU A 210 7.19 -14.37 -4.49
CA LEU A 210 6.87 -15.28 -3.38
C LEU A 210 7.72 -15.00 -2.13
N ALA A 211 9.02 -14.75 -2.28
CA ALA A 211 9.94 -14.62 -1.14
C ALA A 211 9.84 -13.24 -0.46
N GLU A 212 9.74 -12.17 -1.24
CA GLU A 212 9.86 -10.78 -0.78
C GLU A 212 8.60 -9.97 -1.07
N GLY A 213 8.11 -10.05 -2.31
CA GLY A 213 7.00 -9.23 -2.80
C GLY A 213 5.76 -9.36 -1.92
N MET A 214 5.33 -10.59 -1.64
CA MET A 214 4.14 -10.93 -0.85
C MET A 214 4.23 -10.51 0.64
N LYS A 215 5.45 -10.40 1.18
CA LYS A 215 5.69 -10.01 2.59
C LYS A 215 5.84 -8.50 2.77
N SER A 216 6.11 -7.78 1.70
CA SER A 216 6.35 -6.33 1.71
C SER A 216 5.09 -5.50 1.50
N ARG A 217 5.23 -4.17 1.50
CA ARG A 217 4.17 -3.24 1.05
C ARG A 217 3.86 -3.36 -0.45
N SER A 218 4.67 -4.10 -1.20
CA SER A 218 4.52 -4.34 -2.64
C SER A 218 3.70 -5.57 -3.00
N TYR A 219 3.03 -6.22 -2.02
CA TYR A 219 2.29 -7.46 -2.26
C TYR A 219 1.30 -7.36 -3.44
N GLY A 220 0.64 -6.22 -3.65
CA GLY A 220 -0.31 -6.07 -4.76
C GLY A 220 0.37 -6.14 -6.13
N LYS A 221 1.65 -5.78 -6.21
CA LYS A 221 2.48 -5.87 -7.39
C LYS A 221 2.97 -7.30 -7.62
N ALA A 222 3.33 -7.99 -6.54
CA ALA A 222 3.65 -9.41 -6.56
C ALA A 222 2.45 -10.26 -7.02
N VAL A 223 1.26 -10.02 -6.48
CA VAL A 223 0.01 -10.72 -6.87
C VAL A 223 -0.27 -10.58 -8.36
N GLU A 224 -0.08 -9.40 -8.93
CA GLU A 224 -0.35 -9.17 -10.36
C GLU A 224 0.74 -9.76 -11.25
N PHE A 225 1.99 -9.78 -10.80
CA PHE A 225 3.05 -10.53 -11.46
C PHE A 225 2.69 -12.02 -11.53
N LEU A 226 2.29 -12.61 -10.40
CA LEU A 226 1.85 -14.01 -10.32
C LEU A 226 0.61 -14.30 -11.19
N LEU A 227 -0.38 -13.39 -11.18
CA LEU A 227 -1.54 -13.45 -12.06
C LEU A 227 -1.15 -13.47 -13.55
N ASN A 228 -0.12 -12.71 -13.93
CA ASN A 228 0.35 -12.68 -15.32
C ASN A 228 0.98 -14.01 -15.75
N LEU A 229 1.63 -14.74 -14.84
CA LEU A 229 2.22 -16.04 -15.14
C LEU A 229 1.18 -17.16 -15.29
N LYS A 230 0.00 -17.00 -14.68
CA LYS A 230 -1.12 -17.97 -14.71
C LYS A 230 -0.75 -19.41 -14.31
N ARG A 231 0.22 -19.60 -13.41
CA ARG A 231 0.58 -20.94 -12.93
C ARG A 231 -0.40 -21.44 -11.85
N PRO A 232 -0.91 -22.69 -11.93
CA PRO A 232 -1.89 -23.18 -10.96
C PRO A 232 -1.47 -23.06 -9.49
N GLU A 233 -0.19 -23.25 -9.19
CA GLU A 233 0.35 -23.12 -7.84
C GLU A 233 0.36 -21.68 -7.32
N ASP A 234 0.46 -20.69 -8.21
CA ASP A 234 0.45 -19.27 -7.85
C ASP A 234 -0.96 -18.82 -7.46
N ARG A 235 -1.99 -19.42 -8.06
CA ARG A 235 -3.38 -19.19 -7.69
C ARG A 235 -3.62 -19.48 -6.20
N LYS A 236 -3.10 -20.60 -5.69
CA LYS A 236 -3.25 -20.99 -4.28
C LYS A 236 -2.63 -19.96 -3.33
N VAL A 237 -1.53 -19.35 -3.74
CA VAL A 237 -0.88 -18.26 -2.98
C VAL A 237 -1.74 -17.00 -2.97
N ILE A 238 -2.43 -16.68 -4.07
CA ILE A 238 -3.37 -15.56 -4.12
C ILE A 238 -4.63 -15.87 -3.30
N GLU A 239 -5.15 -17.10 -3.36
CA GLU A 239 -6.31 -17.54 -2.57
C GLU A 239 -6.07 -17.44 -1.06
N SER A 240 -4.87 -17.79 -0.58
CA SER A 240 -4.54 -17.67 0.84
C SER A 240 -4.58 -16.23 1.36
N LEU A 241 -4.43 -15.23 0.48
CA LEU A 241 -4.58 -13.82 0.86
C LEU A 241 -6.04 -13.43 1.15
N LEU A 242 -7.04 -14.19 0.69
CA LEU A 242 -8.45 -13.96 1.01
C LEU A 242 -8.74 -14.18 2.49
N THR A 243 -7.99 -15.07 3.14
CA THR A 243 -8.15 -15.43 4.56
C THR A 243 -7.02 -14.92 5.44
N ALA A 244 -5.91 -14.45 4.86
CA ALA A 244 -4.76 -13.94 5.59
C ALA A 244 -5.17 -12.99 6.72
N GLU A 245 -4.48 -13.12 7.87
CA GLU A 245 -4.50 -12.15 8.95
C GLU A 245 -4.03 -10.81 8.39
N ALA A 246 -5.00 -10.01 7.95
CA ALA A 246 -4.76 -8.77 7.29
C ALA A 246 -5.22 -7.66 8.23
N LYS A 247 -4.38 -6.64 8.37
CA LYS A 247 -4.81 -5.39 8.98
C LYS A 247 -6.00 -4.86 8.20
N PHE A 248 -7.15 -4.80 8.87
CA PHE A 248 -8.30 -4.06 8.38
C PHE A 248 -8.07 -2.60 8.73
N TYR A 249 -8.13 -1.75 7.72
CA TYR A 249 -8.09 -0.32 7.94
C TYR A 249 -9.53 0.14 8.09
N THR A 250 -9.84 0.71 9.25
CA THR A 250 -11.05 1.47 9.45
C THR A 250 -10.78 2.90 9.01
N GLN A 251 -11.61 3.40 8.11
CA GLN A 251 -11.58 4.78 7.69
C GLN A 251 -13.00 5.34 7.74
N PRO A 252 -13.17 6.55 8.29
CA PRO A 252 -14.38 7.29 8.04
C PRO A 252 -14.48 7.64 6.58
N VAL A 253 -15.61 7.32 5.97
CA VAL A 253 -15.95 7.78 4.64
C VAL A 253 -16.97 8.88 4.78
N HIS A 254 -16.59 10.06 4.32
CA HIS A 254 -17.45 11.22 4.18
C HIS A 254 -18.23 11.08 2.88
N ASP A 255 -19.39 10.42 2.93
CA ASP A 255 -20.27 10.35 1.76
C ASP A 255 -20.96 11.71 1.60
N TRP A 256 -20.57 12.44 0.56
CA TRP A 256 -21.25 13.66 0.13
C TRP A 256 -22.60 13.29 -0.45
N ASN A 257 -23.67 13.47 0.33
CA ASN A 257 -25.02 13.33 -0.19
C ASN A 257 -25.47 14.63 -0.91
N SER A 258 -26.56 14.53 -1.68
CA SER A 258 -27.17 15.64 -2.42
C SER A 258 -27.68 16.80 -1.55
N LYS A 259 -27.61 16.68 -0.22
CA LYS A 259 -28.05 17.70 0.75
C LYS A 259 -26.86 18.41 1.43
N ASN A 260 -25.64 18.31 0.89
CA ASN A 260 -24.41 18.86 1.49
C ASN A 260 -24.14 18.39 2.94
N LYS A 261 -24.73 17.27 3.36
CA LYS A 261 -24.44 16.68 4.66
C LYS A 261 -23.43 15.57 4.46
N THR A 262 -22.34 15.67 5.21
CA THR A 262 -21.32 14.64 5.29
C THR A 262 -21.85 13.50 6.14
N LEU A 263 -22.34 12.43 5.52
CA LEU A 263 -22.67 11.22 6.26
C LEU A 263 -21.38 10.50 6.60
N LEU A 264 -21.09 10.41 7.90
CA LEU A 264 -19.98 9.64 8.41
C LEU A 264 -20.34 8.16 8.41
N ARG A 265 -19.70 7.38 7.53
CA ARG A 265 -19.80 5.92 7.55
C ARG A 265 -18.48 5.31 7.97
N LEU A 266 -18.50 4.39 8.93
CA LEU A 266 -17.33 3.60 9.29
C LEU A 266 -17.10 2.52 8.23
N ASN A 267 -16.01 2.63 7.46
CA ASN A 267 -15.67 1.65 6.45
C ASN A 267 -14.44 0.86 6.86
N SER A 268 -14.57 -0.45 6.99
CA SER A 268 -13.47 -1.35 7.27
C SER A 268 -13.16 -2.20 6.05
N SER A 269 -11.89 -2.22 5.62
CA SER A 269 -11.46 -3.03 4.49
C SER A 269 -10.01 -3.49 4.61
N SER A 270 -9.69 -4.63 4.00
CA SER A 270 -8.33 -5.14 3.87
C SER A 270 -7.83 -4.94 2.43
N PRO A 271 -6.83 -4.07 2.20
CA PRO A 271 -6.19 -3.89 0.90
C PRO A 271 -5.60 -5.20 0.34
N LYS A 272 -5.09 -6.09 1.21
CA LYS A 272 -4.58 -7.41 0.82
C LYS A 272 -5.69 -8.29 0.24
N ARG A 273 -6.79 -8.45 0.98
CA ARG A 273 -7.95 -9.23 0.54
C ARG A 273 -8.59 -8.65 -0.72
N ALA A 274 -8.75 -7.34 -0.78
CA ALA A 274 -9.28 -6.66 -1.97
C ALA A 274 -8.40 -6.84 -3.21
N THR A 275 -7.08 -6.91 -3.03
CA THR A 275 -6.15 -7.19 -4.15
C THR A 275 -6.26 -8.64 -4.61
N ALA A 276 -6.30 -9.59 -3.68
CA ALA A 276 -6.47 -11.01 -3.97
C ALA A 276 -7.80 -11.31 -4.67
N GLU A 277 -8.90 -10.76 -4.15
CA GLU A 277 -10.23 -10.81 -4.75
C GLU A 277 -10.20 -10.40 -6.22
N ARG A 278 -9.64 -9.20 -6.50
CA ARG A 278 -9.57 -8.67 -7.86
C ARG A 278 -8.72 -9.55 -8.76
N ALA A 279 -7.60 -10.05 -8.25
CA ALA A 279 -6.70 -10.90 -9.02
C ALA A 279 -7.37 -12.23 -9.39
N LEU A 280 -8.07 -12.89 -8.46
CA LEU A 280 -8.80 -14.13 -8.71
C LEU A 280 -9.99 -13.91 -9.64
N ALA A 281 -10.71 -12.79 -9.48
CA ALA A 281 -11.81 -12.46 -10.39
C ALA A 281 -11.32 -12.23 -11.83
N ARG A 282 -10.14 -11.64 -12.02
CA ARG A 282 -9.47 -11.58 -13.34
C ARG A 282 -9.00 -12.95 -13.81
N TRP A 283 -8.43 -13.75 -12.92
CA TRP A 283 -7.97 -15.10 -13.23
C TRP A 283 -9.11 -15.94 -13.82
N ASP A 284 -10.31 -15.82 -13.24
CA ASP A 284 -11.51 -16.56 -13.62
C ASP A 284 -12.37 -15.87 -14.68
N GLY A 285 -11.90 -14.75 -15.26
CA GLY A 285 -12.65 -14.03 -16.31
C GLY A 285 -13.97 -13.41 -15.83
N LYS A 286 -14.18 -13.23 -14.53
CA LYS A 286 -15.42 -12.69 -13.95
C LYS A 286 -15.54 -11.17 -14.10
N LEU A 287 -14.42 -10.46 -14.23
CA LEU A 287 -14.42 -9.00 -14.44
C LEU A 287 -14.69 -8.66 -15.91
N THR A 288 -15.91 -8.22 -16.23
CA THR A 288 -16.20 -7.58 -17.51
C THR A 288 -15.79 -6.10 -17.48
N GLU A 289 -15.18 -5.58 -18.54
CA GLU A 289 -14.61 -4.22 -18.61
C GLU A 289 -15.60 -3.09 -18.27
N ASN A 290 -16.91 -3.34 -18.35
CA ASN A 290 -17.96 -2.33 -18.21
C ASN A 290 -18.99 -2.56 -17.08
N LYS A 291 -18.93 -3.63 -16.28
CA LYS A 291 -20.00 -3.90 -15.30
C LYS A 291 -19.67 -3.48 -13.89
N ASP A 292 -20.53 -2.56 -13.45
CA ASP A 292 -20.94 -2.29 -12.09
C ASP A 292 -19.82 -2.10 -11.06
N ARG A 293 -19.36 -0.85 -10.95
CA ARG A 293 -18.52 -0.40 -9.82
C ARG A 293 -19.14 -0.76 -8.45
N SER A 294 -20.45 -1.09 -8.40
CA SER A 294 -21.10 -1.53 -7.18
C SER A 294 -20.73 -2.97 -6.77
N GLN A 295 -20.41 -3.88 -7.71
CA GLN A 295 -20.06 -5.26 -7.37
C GLN A 295 -18.54 -5.39 -7.18
N LYS A 296 -18.10 -5.17 -5.94
CA LYS A 296 -16.66 -5.13 -5.59
C LYS A 296 -16.06 -6.51 -5.30
N TYR A 297 -16.87 -7.53 -5.00
CA TYR A 297 -16.40 -8.86 -4.58
C TYR A 297 -17.20 -10.01 -5.24
N TYR A 298 -16.53 -11.13 -5.50
CA TYR A 298 -16.98 -12.39 -6.09
C TYR A 298 -16.69 -13.58 -5.18
N TYR A 299 -15.58 -13.57 -4.43
CA TYR A 299 -15.20 -14.63 -3.49
C TYR A 299 -15.46 -14.23 -2.04
N LEU A 300 -15.37 -12.94 -1.76
CA LEU A 300 -15.70 -12.35 -0.46
C LEU A 300 -17.09 -11.68 -0.50
N GLY A 301 -17.64 -11.38 0.67
CA GLY A 301 -18.85 -10.61 0.85
C GLY A 301 -18.61 -9.21 1.40
N THR A 302 -19.70 -8.46 1.51
CA THR A 302 -19.78 -7.17 2.19
C THR A 302 -20.90 -7.20 3.21
N VAL A 303 -20.64 -6.67 4.39
CA VAL A 303 -21.61 -6.55 5.48
C VAL A 303 -21.82 -5.07 5.75
N SER A 304 -23.06 -4.59 5.74
CA SER A 304 -23.38 -3.19 6.02
C SER A 304 -24.65 -3.03 6.84
N GLY A 305 -24.71 -1.95 7.61
CA GLY A 305 -25.78 -1.72 8.56
C GLY A 305 -25.60 -0.45 9.37
N THR A 306 -26.31 -0.37 10.50
CA THR A 306 -26.33 0.75 11.42
C THR A 306 -26.14 0.25 12.85
N ILE A 307 -25.25 0.91 13.59
CA ILE A 307 -25.11 0.75 15.03
C ILE A 307 -25.93 1.85 15.70
N HIS A 308 -26.84 1.49 16.59
CA HIS A 308 -27.60 2.44 17.39
C HIS A 308 -26.95 2.60 18.77
N LEU A 309 -26.58 3.83 19.11
CA LEU A 309 -26.00 4.20 20.41
C LEU A 309 -27.09 4.77 21.34
N PRO A 310 -26.94 4.69 22.67
CA PRO A 310 -27.91 5.25 23.61
C PRO A 310 -27.97 6.78 23.53
N GLU A 311 -26.88 7.41 23.11
CA GLU A 311 -26.75 8.84 22.87
C GLU A 311 -25.71 9.12 21.77
N ALA A 312 -25.70 10.34 21.25
CA ALA A 312 -24.70 10.73 20.26
C ALA A 312 -23.33 10.82 20.94
N PRO A 313 -22.25 10.34 20.30
CA PRO A 313 -20.93 10.34 20.92
C PRO A 313 -20.40 11.77 21.09
N GLY A 314 -19.76 12.01 22.24
CA GLY A 314 -19.08 13.27 22.54
C GLY A 314 -17.67 13.33 21.95
N PRO A 315 -16.97 14.48 22.09
CA PRO A 315 -15.58 14.63 21.68
C PRO A 315 -14.58 14.04 22.71
N ASP A 316 -15.03 13.19 23.62
CA ASP A 316 -14.40 12.79 24.87
C ASP A 316 -13.34 11.68 24.74
N GLY A 317 -12.87 11.41 23.53
CA GLY A 317 -11.85 10.38 23.29
C GLY A 317 -12.36 8.95 23.31
N THR A 318 -13.67 8.74 23.46
CA THR A 318 -14.28 7.41 23.52
C THR A 318 -14.20 6.66 22.19
N HIS A 319 -14.27 5.33 22.27
CA HIS A 319 -14.05 4.45 21.13
C HIS A 319 -15.28 3.60 20.83
N LEU A 320 -15.64 3.51 19.55
CA LEU A 320 -16.61 2.51 19.07
C LEU A 320 -15.86 1.38 18.38
N CYS A 321 -16.09 0.17 18.85
CA CYS A 321 -15.62 -1.06 18.25
C CYS A 321 -16.79 -1.90 17.72
N LEU A 322 -16.66 -2.41 16.51
CA LEU A 322 -17.56 -3.39 15.91
C LEU A 322 -16.76 -4.64 15.56
N TYR A 323 -17.18 -5.78 16.09
CA TYR A 323 -16.55 -7.07 15.91
C TYR A 323 -17.45 -7.97 15.07
N LEU A 324 -16.85 -8.60 14.06
CA LEU A 324 -17.47 -9.73 13.38
C LEU A 324 -16.80 -11.00 13.88
N VAL A 325 -17.48 -11.70 14.79
CA VAL A 325 -16.98 -12.95 15.39
C VAL A 325 -17.57 -14.17 14.67
N PRO A 326 -16.87 -15.32 14.65
CA PRO A 326 -17.43 -16.57 14.14
C PRO A 326 -18.78 -16.90 14.79
N GLY A 327 -19.74 -17.38 14.00
CA GLY A 327 -21.12 -17.62 14.45
C GLY A 327 -21.27 -18.73 15.50
N ASP A 328 -20.25 -19.57 15.67
CA ASP A 328 -20.13 -20.59 16.71
C ASP A 328 -19.51 -20.07 18.02
N SER A 329 -19.21 -18.77 18.11
CA SER A 329 -18.74 -18.15 19.35
C SER A 329 -19.83 -18.15 20.41
N ILE A 330 -19.47 -18.48 21.65
CA ILE A 330 -20.35 -18.36 22.81
C ILE A 330 -20.69 -16.86 23.00
N PRO A 331 -21.98 -16.46 23.02
CA PRO A 331 -22.38 -15.06 23.06
C PRO A 331 -21.75 -14.24 24.18
N ASP A 332 -21.64 -14.80 25.39
CA ASP A 332 -21.09 -14.10 26.57
C ASP A 332 -19.55 -14.05 26.57
N ASP A 333 -18.93 -15.00 25.85
CA ASP A 333 -17.49 -15.18 25.77
C ASP A 333 -16.91 -14.76 24.42
N TRP A 334 -17.66 -13.96 23.66
CA TRP A 334 -17.29 -13.51 22.31
C TRP A 334 -15.89 -12.85 22.26
N HIS A 335 -15.48 -12.19 23.35
CA HIS A 335 -14.19 -11.53 23.50
C HIS A 335 -13.01 -12.52 23.55
N LYS A 336 -13.26 -13.80 23.84
CA LYS A 336 -12.25 -14.87 23.78
C LYS A 336 -12.00 -15.31 22.34
N SER A 337 -12.99 -15.20 21.45
CA SER A 337 -12.85 -15.54 20.03
C SER A 337 -11.91 -14.57 19.30
N VAL A 338 -11.24 -15.03 18.24
CA VAL A 338 -10.53 -14.12 17.32
C VAL A 338 -11.56 -13.53 16.36
N PRO A 339 -11.84 -12.21 16.39
CA PRO A 339 -12.75 -11.62 15.44
C PRO A 339 -12.18 -11.75 14.03
N VAL A 340 -13.01 -12.13 13.07
CA VAL A 340 -12.61 -12.21 11.66
C VAL A 340 -12.43 -10.80 11.10
N HIS A 341 -13.21 -9.84 11.61
CA HIS A 341 -13.10 -8.43 11.28
C HIS A 341 -13.31 -7.55 12.51
N ARG A 342 -12.61 -6.42 12.54
CA ARG A 342 -12.79 -5.34 13.52
C ARG A 342 -12.96 -4.01 12.78
N VAL A 343 -13.89 -3.21 13.25
CA VAL A 343 -14.00 -1.79 12.93
C VAL A 343 -13.74 -1.03 14.23
N THR A 344 -12.86 -0.04 14.21
CA THR A 344 -12.61 0.80 15.39
C THR A 344 -12.48 2.24 14.98
N GLU A 345 -13.22 3.11 15.68
CA GLU A 345 -13.22 4.53 15.43
C GLU A 345 -13.08 5.32 16.73
N TYR A 346 -12.36 6.43 16.65
CA TYR A 346 -12.12 7.35 17.76
C TYR A 346 -12.96 8.61 17.56
N PHE A 347 -13.83 8.93 18.51
CA PHE A 347 -14.76 10.03 18.32
C PHE A 347 -14.14 11.43 18.47
N TRP A 348 -12.97 11.54 19.11
CA TRP A 348 -12.28 12.82 19.25
C TRP A 348 -11.85 13.45 17.91
N LYS A 349 -11.57 12.66 16.87
CA LYS A 349 -11.07 13.19 15.59
C LYS A 349 -12.06 14.14 14.91
N TYR A 350 -13.34 14.05 15.25
CA TYR A 350 -14.41 14.77 14.58
C TYR A 350 -14.69 16.15 15.20
N SER A 351 -14.25 16.38 16.44
CA SER A 351 -14.28 17.72 17.03
C SER A 351 -13.37 18.70 16.27
N PHE A 352 -12.30 18.18 15.64
CA PHE A 352 -11.35 18.99 14.86
C PHE A 352 -11.85 19.37 13.46
N HIS A 353 -12.89 18.73 12.94
CA HIS A 353 -13.33 18.88 11.55
C HIS A 353 -14.68 19.58 11.37
N ASN A 354 -15.23 20.23 12.41
CA ASN A 354 -16.57 20.84 12.39
C ASN A 354 -17.64 19.92 11.76
N THR A 355 -17.47 18.60 11.89
CA THR A 355 -18.37 17.63 11.29
C THR A 355 -19.45 17.34 12.31
N GLU A 356 -20.69 17.76 12.05
CA GLU A 356 -21.83 17.36 12.88
C GLU A 356 -21.97 15.83 12.86
N TRP A 357 -22.07 15.23 14.05
CA TRP A 357 -22.34 13.80 14.16
C TRP A 357 -23.68 13.45 13.52
N PRO A 358 -23.79 12.33 12.77
CA PRO A 358 -25.06 11.89 12.17
C PRO A 358 -26.14 11.55 13.20
N GLY A 359 -25.84 11.59 14.50
CA GLY A 359 -26.75 11.30 15.60
C GLY A 359 -26.33 10.03 16.33
N LYS A 360 -27.32 9.30 16.83
CA LYS A 360 -27.14 8.02 17.54
C LYS A 360 -26.91 6.83 16.61
N ASP A 361 -27.27 7.00 15.33
CA ASP A 361 -27.22 5.96 14.31
C ASP A 361 -25.93 6.08 13.50
N ILE A 362 -25.01 5.15 13.71
CA ILE A 362 -23.70 5.14 13.07
C ILE A 362 -23.69 4.10 11.95
N PRO A 363 -23.73 4.51 10.67
CA PRO A 363 -23.69 3.55 9.58
C PRO A 363 -22.29 2.95 9.45
N PHE A 364 -22.23 1.65 9.14
CA PHE A 364 -20.98 0.93 8.93
C PHE A 364 -20.99 0.09 7.66
N ARG A 365 -19.80 -0.25 7.19
CA ARG A 365 -19.56 -1.19 6.10
C ARG A 365 -18.26 -1.95 6.33
N ILE A 366 -18.33 -3.27 6.39
CA ILE A 366 -17.18 -4.18 6.44
C ILE A 366 -17.05 -4.85 5.08
N GLN A 367 -15.90 -4.68 4.44
CA GLN A 367 -15.64 -5.20 3.10
C GLN A 367 -14.59 -6.32 3.13
N GLY A 368 -14.74 -7.29 2.23
CA GLY A 368 -13.80 -8.40 2.11
C GLY A 368 -14.01 -9.46 3.19
N VAL A 369 -15.28 -9.70 3.54
CA VAL A 369 -15.70 -10.69 4.53
C VAL A 369 -15.65 -12.07 3.90
N THR A 370 -14.99 -13.03 4.54
CA THR A 370 -14.99 -14.41 4.05
C THR A 370 -16.40 -15.01 4.13
N PRO A 371 -16.78 -15.93 3.23
CA PRO A 371 -18.04 -16.63 3.37
C PRO A 371 -18.10 -17.44 4.67
N GLY A 372 -19.25 -17.41 5.34
CA GLY A 372 -19.43 -18.06 6.64
C GLY A 372 -20.57 -17.46 7.43
N THR A 373 -20.79 -18.01 8.62
CA THR A 373 -21.76 -17.49 9.58
C THR A 373 -21.03 -16.71 10.67
N TYR A 374 -21.56 -15.55 11.02
CA TYR A 374 -20.95 -14.61 11.93
C TYR A 374 -21.96 -14.03 12.90
N THR A 375 -21.46 -13.57 14.03
CA THR A 375 -22.22 -12.78 15.00
C THR A 375 -21.60 -11.39 15.06
N LEU A 376 -22.45 -10.35 15.02
CA LEU A 376 -22.03 -8.96 15.03
C LEU A 376 -22.14 -8.37 16.43
N LYS A 377 -21.01 -7.97 17.03
CA LYS A 377 -20.97 -7.37 18.38
C LYS A 377 -20.47 -5.93 18.30
N ALA A 378 -21.23 -4.99 18.86
CA ALA A 378 -20.78 -3.61 19.04
C ALA A 378 -20.42 -3.36 20.50
N VAL A 379 -19.35 -2.60 20.73
CA VAL A 379 -18.90 -2.13 22.04
C VAL A 379 -18.53 -0.65 21.92
N TRP A 380 -19.12 0.18 22.78
CA TRP A 380 -18.71 1.56 22.97
C TRP A 380 -17.95 1.67 24.29
N ASP A 381 -16.62 1.75 24.18
CA ASP A 381 -15.70 1.99 25.30
C ASP A 381 -15.80 3.46 25.69
N LYS A 382 -16.59 3.68 26.73
CA LYS A 382 -16.97 5.00 27.21
C LYS A 382 -16.32 5.29 28.56
N ALA A 383 -16.11 4.28 29.39
CA ALA A 383 -15.51 4.45 30.70
C ALA A 383 -13.97 4.46 30.60
N ALA A 384 -13.32 5.35 31.34
CA ALA A 384 -11.86 5.28 31.50
C ALA A 384 -11.48 4.21 32.54
N PRO A 385 -10.32 3.55 32.42
CA PRO A 385 -9.32 3.72 31.36
C PRO A 385 -9.74 3.03 30.05
N HIS A 386 -9.56 3.70 28.91
CA HIS A 386 -9.91 3.10 27.62
C HIS A 386 -9.00 1.91 27.32
N THR A 387 -9.59 0.73 27.13
CA THR A 387 -8.88 -0.54 27.03
C THR A 387 -8.62 -0.97 25.58
N PHE A 388 -9.25 -0.31 24.61
CA PHE A 388 -9.18 -0.69 23.18
C PHE A 388 -8.19 0.15 22.35
N ALA A 389 -7.28 0.87 23.00
CA ALA A 389 -6.33 1.76 22.34
C ALA A 389 -5.33 1.05 21.41
N ASP A 390 -5.06 -0.24 21.63
CA ASP A 390 -4.20 -1.06 20.78
C ASP A 390 -4.99 -1.89 19.75
N ASP A 391 -4.37 -2.08 18.57
CA ASP A 391 -4.93 -2.77 17.40
C ASP A 391 -5.45 -4.21 17.69
N TYR A 392 -5.13 -4.81 18.84
CA TYR A 392 -5.39 -6.23 19.12
C TYR A 392 -5.97 -6.57 20.50
N ILE A 393 -6.17 -5.61 21.41
CA ILE A 393 -6.62 -5.95 22.77
C ILE A 393 -8.11 -6.29 22.76
N LYS A 394 -8.40 -7.52 23.21
CA LYS A 394 -9.72 -8.13 23.37
C LYS A 394 -10.19 -8.03 24.82
N ALA A 395 -10.19 -6.83 25.38
CA ALA A 395 -10.73 -6.68 26.72
C ALA A 395 -12.26 -6.87 26.64
N PRO A 396 -12.88 -7.59 27.59
CA PRO A 396 -14.33 -7.49 27.76
C PRO A 396 -14.68 -6.02 28.06
N PRO A 397 -15.88 -5.56 27.69
CA PRO A 397 -16.33 -4.22 28.05
C PRO A 397 -16.35 -4.08 29.57
N GLN A 398 -15.95 -2.92 30.07
CA GLN A 398 -15.86 -2.66 31.50
C GLN A 398 -17.08 -1.90 32.01
N GLN A 399 -17.18 -1.79 33.34
CA GLN A 399 -18.28 -1.04 33.95
C GLN A 399 -18.37 0.38 33.39
N GLY A 400 -19.56 0.74 32.90
CA GLY A 400 -19.81 2.05 32.31
C GLY A 400 -19.70 2.11 30.78
N ASP A 401 -19.15 1.07 30.15
CA ASP A 401 -19.22 0.87 28.70
C ASP A 401 -20.62 0.47 28.27
N TYR A 402 -20.84 0.52 26.96
CA TYR A 402 -22.05 -0.02 26.34
C TYR A 402 -21.69 -1.15 25.39
N GLU A 403 -22.56 -2.16 25.32
CA GLU A 403 -22.43 -3.24 24.36
C GLU A 403 -23.78 -3.60 23.73
N SER A 404 -23.72 -4.38 22.66
CA SER A 404 -24.90 -5.00 22.07
C SER A 404 -25.28 -6.30 22.79
N THR A 405 -26.50 -6.36 23.35
CA THR A 405 -27.06 -7.57 23.98
C THR A 405 -27.59 -8.57 22.96
N SER A 406 -28.23 -8.08 21.90
CA SER A 406 -28.59 -8.91 20.75
C SER A 406 -27.55 -8.73 19.65
N ALA A 407 -26.88 -9.83 19.31
CA ALA A 407 -25.89 -9.86 18.26
C ALA A 407 -26.49 -10.63 17.09
N PRO A 408 -26.93 -9.97 16.00
CA PRO A 408 -27.56 -10.66 14.90
C PRO A 408 -26.58 -11.67 14.30
N THR A 409 -27.05 -12.91 14.15
CA THR A 409 -26.33 -13.91 13.38
C THR A 409 -26.57 -13.62 11.90
N ILE A 410 -25.49 -13.43 11.17
CA ILE A 410 -25.51 -13.19 9.73
C ILE A 410 -24.79 -14.30 9.00
N THR A 411 -25.31 -14.69 7.84
CA THR A 411 -24.62 -15.61 6.92
C THR A 411 -24.18 -14.81 5.72
N VAL A 412 -22.88 -14.88 5.41
CA VAL A 412 -22.27 -14.20 4.27
C VAL A 412 -21.90 -15.26 3.24
N ARG A 413 -22.39 -15.11 2.02
CA ARG A 413 -21.99 -15.94 0.87
C ARG A 413 -20.98 -15.20 0.00
N ALA A 414 -20.28 -15.95 -0.85
CA ALA A 414 -19.33 -15.38 -1.81
C ALA A 414 -20.04 -14.39 -2.76
N GLY A 415 -19.51 -13.16 -2.85
CA GLY A 415 -20.07 -12.07 -3.64
C GLY A 415 -21.32 -11.41 -3.05
N GLU A 416 -21.82 -11.87 -1.90
CA GLU A 416 -23.04 -11.35 -1.31
C GLU A 416 -22.83 -9.99 -0.63
N LYS A 417 -23.86 -9.14 -0.70
CA LYS A 417 -23.99 -7.95 0.13
C LYS A 417 -25.07 -8.21 1.16
N VAL A 418 -24.69 -8.39 2.42
CA VAL A 418 -25.60 -8.46 3.54
C VAL A 418 -25.80 -7.03 4.05
N GLU A 419 -27.01 -6.49 3.89
CA GLU A 419 -27.31 -5.07 4.13
C GLU A 419 -28.43 -4.90 5.17
N ASN A 420 -28.62 -3.66 5.61
CA ASN A 420 -29.68 -3.26 6.54
C ASN A 420 -29.60 -3.95 7.91
N ILE A 421 -28.41 -4.40 8.31
CA ILE A 421 -28.20 -4.95 9.65
C ILE A 421 -28.36 -3.83 10.67
N LYS A 422 -29.05 -4.12 11.78
CA LYS A 422 -29.19 -3.21 12.92
C LYS A 422 -28.60 -3.88 14.14
N THR A 423 -27.82 -3.11 14.89
CA THR A 423 -27.23 -3.55 16.16
C THR A 423 -27.39 -2.43 17.18
N ASP A 424 -28.09 -2.73 18.27
CA ASP A 424 -28.30 -1.80 19.36
C ASP A 424 -27.19 -1.93 20.39
N CYS A 425 -26.29 -0.96 20.47
CA CYS A 425 -25.19 -0.89 21.45
C CYS A 425 -25.62 -0.03 22.64
N THR A 426 -26.71 -0.44 23.30
CA THR A 426 -27.41 0.37 24.31
C THR A 426 -27.38 -0.23 25.72
N HIS A 427 -26.88 -1.46 25.86
CA HIS A 427 -26.79 -2.11 27.15
C HIS A 427 -25.57 -1.63 27.90
N LYS A 428 -25.79 -0.89 28.99
CA LYS A 428 -24.72 -0.39 29.85
C LYS A 428 -24.20 -1.50 30.75
N VAL A 429 -22.91 -1.80 30.67
CA VAL A 429 -22.26 -2.80 31.52
C VAL A 429 -22.22 -2.33 32.98
N ARG A 430 -22.74 -3.16 33.89
CA ARG A 430 -22.79 -2.91 35.34
C ARG A 430 -21.83 -3.85 36.07
N ASN A 431 -21.34 -3.47 37.26
CA ASN A 431 -20.51 -4.38 38.06
C ASN A 431 -21.31 -5.62 38.45
N GLY A 432 -20.71 -6.78 38.15
CA GLY A 432 -21.23 -8.15 38.24
C GLY A 432 -22.45 -8.38 39.12
N THR A 433 -23.54 -8.84 38.49
CA THR A 433 -24.51 -9.83 38.99
C THR A 433 -25.62 -10.18 37.99
N ASP A 434 -25.60 -9.66 36.75
CA ASP A 434 -26.54 -10.05 35.70
C ASP A 434 -26.04 -11.24 34.87
#